data_AF-A0A7S3H8Q4-F1
#
_entry.id   AF-A0A7S3H8Q4-F1
#
_cell.length_a   1.000
_cell.length_b   1.000
_cell.length_c   1.000
_cell.angle_alpha   90.00
_cell.angle_beta   90.00
_cell.angle_gamma   90.00
#
_symmetry.space_group_name_H-M   'P 1'
#
loop_
_entity.id
_entity.type
_entity.pdbx_description
1 polymer ?
#
loop_
_entity_poly.entity_id
_entity_poly.type
_entity_poly.pdbx_seq_one_letter_code
_entity_poly.pdbx_strand_id
1 'polypeptide(L)'
;IGGFDAFLSSNVPPGAGVSSSAAVEMATALLLKGLFPEALGQYDQLALVKVAKAAENNFVGMGCGILDQFSSGMGQAGSLIYLDCRTLDCSYVPMAGAQFVLANTHAPHALVDGKYDELRKDCFAA
;
A
#
# COMPACT_ATOMS: atom_id res chain seq x y z
N ILE A 1 -13.52 17.68 8.61
CA ILE A 1 -12.06 17.61 8.38
C ILE A 1 -11.61 18.98 7.88
N GLY A 2 -10.52 19.53 8.41
CA GLY A 2 -9.98 20.85 8.05
C GLY A 2 -8.71 20.75 7.18
N GLY A 3 -8.19 21.90 6.73
CA GLY A 3 -6.88 21.97 6.08
C GLY A 3 -5.71 21.79 7.07
N PHE A 4 -4.52 21.47 6.56
CA PHE A 4 -3.31 21.28 7.34
C PHE A 4 -2.07 21.51 6.47
N ASP A 5 -0.94 21.77 7.12
CA ASP A 5 0.38 21.76 6.48
C ASP A 5 1.12 20.48 6.89
N ALA A 6 1.80 19.84 5.94
CA ALA A 6 2.59 18.65 6.19
C ALA A 6 3.89 18.67 5.37
N PHE A 7 4.94 18.09 5.94
CA PHE A 7 6.19 17.81 5.26
C PHE A 7 6.39 16.29 5.18
N LEU A 8 6.62 15.78 3.98
CA LEU A 8 6.84 14.36 3.74
C LEU A 8 8.30 14.10 3.38
N SER A 9 8.91 13.17 4.10
CA SER A 9 10.25 12.66 3.81
C SER A 9 10.20 11.14 3.81
N SER A 10 10.81 10.52 2.80
CA SER A 10 10.80 9.08 2.62
C SER A 10 12.18 8.59 2.18
N ASN A 11 12.56 7.41 2.68
CA ASN A 11 13.73 6.65 2.22
C ASN A 11 13.31 5.44 1.35
N VAL A 12 12.01 5.28 1.07
CA VAL A 12 11.52 4.25 0.14
C VAL A 12 11.81 4.72 -1.28
N PRO A 13 12.62 3.98 -2.06
CA PRO A 13 13.04 4.43 -3.37
C PRO A 13 11.85 4.52 -4.33
N PRO A 14 11.59 5.70 -4.94
CA PRO A 14 10.46 5.87 -5.84
C PRO A 14 10.63 5.05 -7.11
N GLY A 15 9.55 4.43 -7.58
CA GLY A 15 9.55 3.66 -8.84
C GLY A 15 10.38 2.37 -8.83
N ALA A 16 10.88 1.93 -7.68
CA ALA A 16 11.70 0.73 -7.55
C ALA A 16 10.88 -0.56 -7.34
N GLY A 17 9.55 -0.52 -7.52
CA GLY A 17 8.67 -1.68 -7.31
C GLY A 17 8.52 -2.12 -5.85
N VAL A 18 8.75 -1.20 -4.90
CA VAL A 18 8.63 -1.44 -3.44
C VAL A 18 7.55 -0.57 -2.79
N SER A 19 6.48 -0.30 -3.55
CA SER A 19 5.23 0.26 -3.02
C SER A 19 5.38 1.65 -2.37
N SER A 20 6.20 2.53 -2.98
CA SER A 20 6.41 3.89 -2.49
C SER A 20 5.13 4.74 -2.49
N SER A 21 4.18 4.49 -3.40
CA SER A 21 2.87 5.16 -3.41
C SER A 21 2.04 4.77 -2.19
N ALA A 22 1.85 3.48 -1.97
CA ALA A 22 1.13 2.96 -0.80
C ALA A 22 1.73 3.42 0.54
N ALA A 23 3.06 3.55 0.63
CA ALA A 23 3.72 4.12 1.82
C ALA A 23 3.27 5.57 2.08
N VAL A 24 3.17 6.41 1.04
CA VAL A 24 2.68 7.79 1.14
C VAL A 24 1.19 7.82 1.49
N GLU A 25 0.38 6.97 0.87
CA GLU A 25 -1.05 6.88 1.13
C GLU A 25 -1.35 6.46 2.58
N MET A 26 -0.67 5.42 3.07
CA MET A 26 -0.81 4.95 4.45
C MET A 26 -0.30 5.97 5.45
N ALA A 27 0.85 6.61 5.19
CA ALA A 27 1.37 7.68 6.05
C ALA A 27 0.38 8.85 6.14
N THR A 28 -0.22 9.23 5.01
CA THR A 28 -1.23 10.30 4.96
C THR A 28 -2.50 9.90 5.72
N ALA A 29 -3.00 8.68 5.53
CA ALA A 29 -4.18 8.19 6.24
C ALA A 29 -3.97 8.17 7.77
N LEU A 30 -2.80 7.73 8.23
CA LEU A 30 -2.44 7.74 9.64
C LEU A 30 -2.27 9.16 10.20
N LEU A 31 -1.63 10.06 9.44
CA LEU A 31 -1.52 11.48 9.79
C LEU A 31 -2.90 12.11 9.98
N LEU A 32 -3.80 11.93 9.01
CA LEU A 32 -5.16 12.47 9.07
C LEU A 32 -5.93 11.91 10.26
N LYS A 33 -5.82 10.60 10.54
CA LYS A 33 -6.42 9.98 11.73
C LYS A 33 -5.90 10.62 13.02
N GLY A 34 -4.61 10.93 13.09
CA GLY A 34 -3.99 11.61 14.23
C GLY A 34 -4.42 13.08 14.38
N LEU A 35 -4.59 13.81 13.27
CA LEU A 35 -5.00 15.21 13.26
C LEU A 35 -6.50 15.40 13.56
N PHE A 36 -7.34 14.45 13.15
CA PHE A 36 -8.80 14.53 13.27
C PHE A 36 -9.40 13.33 14.03
N PRO A 37 -8.99 13.05 15.28
CA PRO A 37 -9.38 11.85 16.00
C PRO A 37 -10.89 11.77 16.28
N GLU A 38 -11.58 12.89 16.44
CA GLU A 38 -13.04 12.92 16.63
C GLU A 38 -13.80 12.43 15.38
N ALA A 39 -13.25 12.68 14.19
CA ALA A 39 -13.88 12.27 12.93
C ALA A 39 -13.40 10.90 12.45
N LEU A 40 -12.13 10.56 12.72
CA LEU A 40 -11.45 9.42 12.11
C LEU A 40 -10.98 8.35 13.11
N GLY A 41 -11.09 8.60 14.42
CA GLY A 41 -10.61 7.69 15.47
C GLY A 41 -11.28 6.31 15.44
N GLN A 42 -12.52 6.25 14.96
CA GLN A 42 -13.31 5.02 14.83
C GLN A 42 -12.80 4.04 13.75
N TYR A 43 -11.98 4.49 12.80
CA TYR A 43 -11.48 3.64 11.72
C TYR A 43 -10.29 2.82 12.20
N ASP A 44 -10.39 1.50 12.12
CA ASP A 44 -9.29 0.60 12.40
C ASP A 44 -8.23 0.60 11.29
N GLN A 45 -7.13 -0.13 11.49
CA GLN A 45 -6.02 -0.17 10.53
C GLN A 45 -6.46 -0.72 9.17
N LEU A 46 -7.33 -1.74 9.15
CA LEU A 46 -7.83 -2.34 7.92
C LEU A 46 -8.72 -1.36 7.13
N ALA A 47 -9.52 -0.54 7.82
CA ALA A 47 -10.28 0.52 7.19
C ALA A 47 -9.36 1.56 6.54
N LEU A 48 -8.26 1.94 7.19
CA LEU A 48 -7.27 2.85 6.59
C LEU A 48 -6.60 2.25 5.36
N VAL A 49 -6.23 0.96 5.40
CA VAL A 49 -5.69 0.22 4.25
C VAL A 49 -6.66 0.24 3.06
N LYS A 50 -7.95 0.00 3.31
CA LYS A 50 -8.99 0.03 2.27
C LYS A 50 -9.18 1.44 1.68
N VAL A 51 -9.09 2.48 2.52
CA VAL A 51 -9.19 3.88 2.07
C VAL A 51 -7.98 4.27 1.23
N ALA A 52 -6.76 3.89 1.64
CA ALA A 52 -5.55 4.12 0.86
C ALA A 52 -5.66 3.48 -0.53
N LYS A 53 -6.08 2.21 -0.60
CA LYS A 53 -6.33 1.52 -1.88
C LYS A 53 -7.38 2.25 -2.74
N ALA A 54 -8.46 2.70 -2.09
CA ALA A 54 -9.51 3.44 -2.78
C ALA A 54 -9.00 4.80 -3.31
N ALA A 55 -8.09 5.46 -2.61
CA ALA A 55 -7.45 6.68 -3.09
C ALA A 55 -6.61 6.40 -4.35
N GLU A 56 -5.80 5.33 -4.38
CA GLU A 56 -5.04 4.98 -5.57
C GLU A 56 -5.94 4.66 -6.77
N ASN A 57 -7.00 3.88 -6.55
CA ASN A 57 -7.86 3.45 -7.66
C ASN A 57 -8.82 4.53 -8.14
N ASN A 58 -9.44 5.28 -7.22
CA ASN A 58 -10.56 6.16 -7.56
C ASN A 58 -10.12 7.61 -7.73
N PHE A 59 -9.01 8.03 -7.11
CA PHE A 59 -8.50 9.39 -7.21
C PHE A 59 -7.28 9.48 -8.13
N VAL A 60 -6.27 8.64 -7.93
CA VAL A 60 -5.10 8.59 -8.82
C VAL A 60 -5.45 7.93 -10.16
N GLY A 61 -6.42 7.00 -10.14
CA GLY A 61 -6.88 6.29 -11.34
C GLY A 61 -6.04 5.06 -11.68
N MET A 62 -5.18 4.59 -10.77
CA MET A 62 -4.33 3.42 -10.97
C MET A 62 -5.03 2.18 -10.44
N GLY A 63 -5.42 1.27 -11.33
CA GLY A 63 -6.09 0.03 -10.94
C GLY A 63 -5.11 -0.94 -10.27
N CYS A 64 -5.18 -1.10 -8.95
CA CYS A 64 -4.31 -2.01 -8.20
C CYS A 64 -5.08 -2.95 -7.24
N GLY A 65 -4.39 -4.01 -6.81
CA GLY A 65 -4.82 -4.90 -5.72
C GLY A 65 -4.66 -4.25 -4.34
N ILE A 66 -4.86 -5.02 -3.26
CA ILE A 66 -4.73 -4.49 -1.88
C ILE A 66 -3.33 -4.70 -1.29
N LEU A 67 -2.47 -5.46 -1.97
CA LEU A 67 -1.20 -5.97 -1.43
C LEU A 67 -0.29 -4.85 -0.89
N ASP A 68 -0.14 -3.77 -1.65
CA ASP A 68 0.79 -2.68 -1.33
C ASP A 68 0.33 -1.93 -0.07
N GLN A 69 -0.93 -1.51 -0.03
CA GLN A 69 -1.50 -0.83 1.14
C GLN A 69 -1.57 -1.76 2.35
N PHE A 70 -1.91 -3.04 2.15
CA PHE A 70 -2.01 -4.01 3.23
C PHE A 70 -0.65 -4.28 3.85
N SER A 71 0.39 -4.53 3.05
CA SER A 71 1.74 -4.77 3.55
C SER A 71 2.32 -3.53 4.25
N SER A 72 2.10 -2.33 3.69
CA SER A 72 2.52 -1.08 4.32
C SER A 72 1.78 -0.77 5.62
N GLY A 73 0.50 -1.14 5.72
CA GLY A 73 -0.35 -0.83 6.88
C GLY A 73 -0.35 -1.89 7.98
N MET A 74 -0.14 -3.16 7.63
CA MET A 74 -0.26 -4.32 8.55
C MET A 74 1.09 -4.99 8.81
N GLY A 75 2.21 -4.43 8.32
CA GLY A 75 3.55 -4.96 8.55
C GLY A 75 3.91 -5.14 10.02
N GLN A 76 4.52 -6.28 10.36
CA GLN A 76 5.08 -6.55 11.69
C GLN A 76 6.57 -6.85 11.58
N ALA A 77 7.37 -6.23 12.44
CA ALA A 77 8.81 -6.45 12.49
C ALA A 77 9.14 -7.94 12.69
N GLY A 78 10.03 -8.47 11.85
CA GLY A 78 10.47 -9.87 11.92
C GLY A 78 9.50 -10.90 11.34
N SER A 79 8.44 -10.46 10.64
CA SER A 79 7.42 -11.36 10.10
C SER A 79 7.09 -11.05 8.64
N LEU A 80 6.76 -12.10 7.89
CA LEU A 80 6.03 -12.03 6.63
C LEU A 80 4.51 -12.04 6.92
N ILE A 81 3.71 -11.61 5.94
CA ILE A 81 2.25 -11.66 6.01
C ILE A 81 1.75 -12.72 5.02
N TYR A 82 0.99 -13.68 5.52
CA TYR A 82 0.10 -14.48 4.70
C TYR A 82 -1.26 -13.78 4.64
N LEU A 83 -1.74 -13.46 3.45
CA LEU A 83 -2.98 -12.71 3.21
C LEU A 83 -3.86 -13.45 2.20
N ASP A 84 -5.09 -13.79 2.58
CA ASP A 84 -6.13 -14.12 1.59
C ASP A 84 -6.77 -12.81 1.11
N CYS A 85 -6.47 -12.41 -0.13
CA CYS A 85 -6.99 -11.16 -0.69
C CYS A 85 -8.51 -11.13 -0.90
N ARG A 86 -9.22 -12.27 -0.80
CA ARG A 86 -10.68 -12.34 -0.96
C ARG A 86 -11.40 -12.05 0.34
N THR A 87 -10.94 -12.63 1.44
CA THR A 87 -11.54 -12.44 2.77
C THR A 87 -10.86 -11.33 3.57
N LEU A 88 -9.60 -11.02 3.22
CA LEU A 88 -8.67 -10.17 3.95
C LEU A 88 -8.23 -10.73 5.30
N ASP A 89 -8.44 -12.03 5.50
CA ASP A 89 -7.87 -12.74 6.64
C ASP A 89 -6.35 -12.77 6.48
N CYS A 90 -5.64 -12.50 7.58
CA CYS A 90 -4.19 -12.49 7.58
C CYS A 90 -3.61 -13.22 8.79
N SER A 91 -2.42 -13.77 8.59
CA SER A 91 -1.59 -14.34 9.65
C SER A 91 -0.13 -13.98 9.43
N TYR A 92 0.63 -13.90 10.52
CA TYR A 92 2.05 -13.56 10.49
C TYR A 92 2.91 -14.81 10.49
N VAL A 93 3.87 -14.86 9.57
CA VAL A 93 4.84 -15.95 9.46
C VAL A 93 6.20 -15.42 9.87
N PRO A 94 6.81 -15.90 10.98
CA PRO A 94 8.11 -15.42 11.43
C PRO A 94 9.19 -15.61 10.35
N MET A 95 9.99 -14.57 10.15
CA MET A 95 11.12 -14.60 9.22
C MET A 95 12.36 -15.11 9.95
N ALA A 96 12.46 -16.43 10.11
CA ALA A 96 13.59 -17.08 10.76
C ALA A 96 14.52 -17.75 9.74
N GLY A 97 15.84 -17.55 9.90
CA GLY A 97 16.85 -18.30 9.13
C GLY A 97 17.06 -17.86 7.68
N ALA A 98 16.49 -16.72 7.26
CA ALA A 98 16.66 -16.18 5.92
C ALA A 98 16.83 -14.65 5.94
N GLN A 99 17.48 -14.11 4.90
CA GLN A 99 17.57 -12.68 4.63
C GLN A 99 17.10 -12.41 3.21
N PHE A 100 16.35 -11.33 3.02
CA PHE A 100 15.98 -10.83 1.70
C PHE A 100 16.93 -9.72 1.29
N VAL A 101 17.49 -9.83 0.09
CA VAL A 101 18.32 -8.79 -0.52
C VAL A 101 17.51 -8.17 -1.66
N LEU A 102 17.24 -6.88 -1.56
CA LEU A 102 16.62 -6.11 -2.62
C LEU A 102 17.70 -5.64 -3.61
N ALA A 103 17.64 -6.11 -4.85
CA ALA A 103 18.50 -5.66 -5.94
C ALA A 103 17.69 -4.84 -6.95
N ASN A 104 17.80 -3.51 -6.88
CA ASN A 104 17.12 -2.61 -7.82
C ASN A 104 17.85 -2.62 -9.17
N THR A 105 17.14 -2.93 -10.26
CA THR A 105 17.71 -2.95 -11.62
C THR A 105 18.02 -1.57 -12.17
N HIS A 106 17.49 -0.51 -11.53
CA HIS A 106 17.54 0.88 -12.02
C HIS A 106 16.98 1.09 -13.43
N ALA A 107 16.24 0.10 -13.96
CA ALA A 107 15.57 0.23 -15.24
C ALA A 107 14.44 1.26 -15.12
N PRO A 108 14.33 2.23 -16.05
CA PRO A 108 13.25 3.21 -16.03
C PRO A 108 11.91 2.47 -16.20
N HIS A 109 11.13 2.42 -15.12
CA HIS A 109 9.76 1.91 -15.15
C HIS A 109 8.82 3.05 -15.50
N ALA A 110 8.28 3.04 -16.72
CA ALA A 110 7.03 3.73 -16.98
C ALA A 110 5.90 2.89 -16.39
N LEU A 111 5.39 3.26 -15.21
CA LEU A 111 4.20 2.66 -14.59
C LEU A 111 2.91 2.86 -15.43
N VAL A 112 3.02 3.48 -16.61
CA VAL A 112 1.92 4.01 -17.42
C VAL A 112 1.80 3.32 -18.80
N ASP A 113 2.40 2.15 -18.98
CA ASP A 113 2.35 1.44 -20.27
C ASP A 113 1.07 0.60 -20.46
N GLY A 114 0.11 0.65 -19.54
CA GLY A 114 -1.20 -0.01 -19.66
C GLY A 114 -1.20 -1.54 -19.58
N LYS A 115 -0.03 -2.18 -19.72
CA LYS A 115 0.13 -3.65 -19.68
C LYS A 115 -0.42 -4.30 -18.40
N TYR A 116 -0.28 -3.64 -17.25
CA TYR A 116 -0.85 -4.16 -16.00
C TYR A 116 -2.39 -4.18 -16.06
N ASP A 117 -3.01 -3.12 -16.57
CA ASP A 117 -4.46 -3.05 -16.72
C ASP A 117 -4.99 -4.05 -17.75
N GLU A 118 -4.23 -4.31 -18.82
CA GLU A 118 -4.54 -5.39 -19.79
C GLU A 118 -4.52 -6.76 -19.12
N LEU A 119 -3.42 -7.12 -18.44
CA LEU A 119 -3.32 -8.37 -17.69
C LEU A 119 -4.47 -8.54 -16.70
N ARG A 120 -4.81 -7.45 -16.01
CA ARG A 120 -5.93 -7.44 -15.06
C ARG A 120 -7.25 -7.75 -15.77
N LYS A 121 -7.54 -7.09 -16.90
CA LYS A 121 -8.76 -7.33 -17.69
C LYS A 121 -8.84 -8.79 -18.15
N ASP A 122 -7.74 -9.34 -18.64
CA ASP A 122 -7.68 -10.73 -19.11
C ASP A 122 -7.99 -11.72 -17.97
N CYS A 123 -7.45 -11.49 -16.77
CA CYS A 123 -7.78 -12.30 -15.59
C CYS A 123 -9.24 -12.22 -15.15
N PHE A 124 -9.95 -11.12 -15.40
CA PHE A 124 -11.38 -10.99 -15.09
C PHE A 124 -12.30 -11.58 -16.18
N ALA A 125 -11.77 -11.79 -17.39
CA ALA A 125 -12.51 -12.34 -18.52
C ALA A 125 -12.46 -13.88 -18.59
N ALA A 126 -11.50 -14.51 -17.90
CA ALA A 126 -11.33 -15.96 -17.79
C ALA A 126 -12.22 -16.59 -16.71
#